data_AF-U4U4L0-F1
#
_entry.id   AF-U4U4L0-F1
#
_cell.length_a   1.000
_cell.length_b   1.000
_cell.length_c   1.000
_cell.angle_alpha   90.00
_cell.angle_beta   90.00
_cell.angle_gamma   90.00
#
_symmetry.space_group_name_H-M   'P 1'
#
loop_
_entity.id
_entity.type
_entity.pdbx_description
1 polymer ?
#
loop_
_entity_poly.entity_id
_entity_poly.type
_entity_poly.pdbx_seq_one_letter_code
_entity_poly.pdbx_strand_id
1 'polypeptide(L)'
;MTHSVLMRKNTTLNRKINSKWLRIQKGSESKGKVAQKWKSGISSVIRFLFLERKLRSEIKERLHAMFRDTTPSMATVKNRFNEFKHGHTSVFDDPRPGFSKKTTCYRGNNNRIRNLVLADSRLKVRQIAETVGISNDRVAQILQDILDTKKLSARWVPSFAQSGQQAKP
;
A
#
# COMPACT_ATOMS: atom_id res chain seq x y z
N MET A 1 39.48 9.13 43.48
CA MET A 1 38.60 8.10 42.86
C MET A 1 37.15 8.48 43.06
N THR A 2 36.54 9.28 42.18
CA THR A 2 35.10 9.59 42.27
C THR A 2 34.58 10.18 40.96
N HIS A 3 34.05 9.34 40.06
CA HIS A 3 33.10 9.79 39.02
C HIS A 3 32.18 8.66 38.48
N SER A 4 32.03 7.54 39.19
CA SER A 4 31.36 6.33 38.66
C SER A 4 30.13 5.86 39.43
N VAL A 5 29.42 6.74 40.13
CA VAL A 5 28.19 6.35 40.88
C VAL A 5 26.90 6.92 40.29
N LEU A 6 26.95 7.95 39.43
CA LEU A 6 25.73 8.60 38.92
C LEU A 6 25.16 8.03 37.60
N MET A 7 25.74 6.98 37.01
CA MET A 7 25.24 6.40 35.74
C MET A 7 24.40 5.12 35.90
N ARG A 8 23.92 4.77 37.11
CA ARG A 8 23.18 3.51 37.34
C ARG A 8 21.65 3.64 37.49
N LYS A 9 21.08 4.84 37.49
CA LYS A 9 19.63 5.02 37.72
C LYS A 9 18.78 5.28 36.46
N ASN A 10 19.36 5.25 35.25
CA ASN A 10 18.63 5.51 34.00
C ASN A 10 18.57 4.30 33.02
N THR A 11 18.99 3.11 33.44
CA THR A 11 19.04 1.93 32.56
C THR A 11 17.82 1.02 32.71
N THR A 12 17.31 0.87 33.93
CA THR A 12 16.13 0.05 34.24
C THR A 12 14.82 0.73 33.88
N LEU A 13 14.71 2.05 34.08
CA LEU A 13 13.53 2.82 33.65
C LEU A 13 13.42 2.83 32.12
N ASN A 14 14.52 3.09 31.41
CA ASN A 14 14.54 3.05 29.94
C ASN A 14 14.26 1.64 29.39
N ARG A 15 14.70 0.56 30.06
CA ARG A 15 14.32 -0.81 29.70
C ARG A 15 12.82 -1.06 29.88
N LYS A 16 12.23 -0.62 30.99
CA LYS A 16 10.79 -0.77 31.25
C LYS A 16 9.95 0.03 30.26
N ILE A 17 10.33 1.27 29.99
CA ILE A 17 9.71 2.15 29.00
C ILE A 17 9.79 1.51 27.61
N ASN A 18 10.99 1.11 27.14
CA ASN A 18 11.14 0.43 25.85
C ASN A 18 10.34 -0.88 25.77
N SER A 19 10.30 -1.68 26.84
CA SER A 19 9.53 -2.94 26.84
C SER A 19 8.01 -2.73 26.78
N LYS A 20 7.51 -1.63 27.37
CA LYS A 20 6.09 -1.25 27.32
C LYS A 20 5.72 -0.71 25.93
N TRP A 21 6.57 0.15 25.35
CA TRP A 21 6.40 0.64 23.97
C TRP A 21 6.42 -0.50 22.95
N LEU A 22 7.33 -1.47 23.10
CA LEU A 22 7.40 -2.63 22.21
C LEU A 22 6.15 -3.53 22.28
N ARG A 23 5.51 -3.61 23.46
CA ARG A 23 4.30 -4.41 23.70
C ARG A 23 3.06 -3.76 23.09
N ILE A 24 2.97 -2.43 23.16
CA ILE A 24 1.90 -1.64 22.53
C ILE A 24 2.00 -1.74 20.99
N GLN A 25 3.21 -1.70 20.44
CA GLN A 25 3.43 -1.73 18.98
C GLN A 25 3.12 -3.10 18.34
N LYS A 26 3.31 -4.21 19.07
CA LYS A 26 2.98 -5.56 18.58
C LYS A 26 1.47 -5.84 18.52
N GLY A 27 0.64 -5.03 19.17
CA GLY A 27 -0.81 -5.27 19.29
C GLY A 27 -1.66 -4.71 18.15
N SER A 28 -1.19 -3.73 17.36
CA SER A 28 -2.08 -2.95 16.47
C SER A 28 -1.64 -2.76 15.02
N GLU A 29 -0.44 -3.17 14.61
CA GLU A 29 0.04 -2.94 13.23
C GLU A 29 0.30 -4.26 12.49
N SER A 30 -0.35 -4.44 11.33
CA SER A 30 -0.07 -5.54 10.40
C SER A 30 1.44 -5.57 10.09
N LYS A 31 2.09 -6.74 10.22
CA LYS A 31 3.56 -6.91 10.14
C LYS A 31 4.24 -6.17 8.97
N GLY A 32 3.56 -6.02 7.83
CA GLY A 32 4.05 -5.27 6.66
C GLY A 32 4.17 -3.75 6.88
N LYS A 33 3.28 -3.13 7.66
CA LYS A 33 3.32 -1.68 7.97
C LYS A 33 4.46 -1.34 8.92
N VAL A 34 4.71 -2.21 9.90
CA VAL A 34 5.81 -2.08 10.85
C VAL A 34 7.15 -2.12 10.10
N ALA A 35 7.36 -3.10 9.23
CA ALA A 35 8.60 -3.22 8.45
C ALA A 35 8.86 -2.00 7.52
N GLN A 36 7.80 -1.44 6.93
CA GLN A 36 7.89 -0.23 6.09
C GLN A 36 8.25 1.02 6.91
N LYS A 37 7.66 1.17 8.10
CA LYS A 37 7.95 2.27 9.04
C LYS A 37 9.42 2.26 9.50
N TRP A 38 9.99 1.09 9.75
CA TRP A 38 11.41 0.96 10.13
C TRP A 38 12.38 1.24 8.98
N LYS A 39 12.06 0.82 7.74
CA LYS A 39 12.88 1.10 6.56
C LYS A 39 12.90 2.59 6.20
N SER A 40 11.77 3.27 6.35
CA SER A 40 11.65 4.73 6.18
C SER A 40 12.56 5.52 7.12
N GLY A 41 12.73 5.05 8.36
CA GLY A 41 13.64 5.67 9.33
C GLY A 41 15.10 5.66 8.87
N ILE A 42 15.57 4.54 8.32
CA ILE A 42 16.95 4.39 7.82
C ILE A 42 17.17 5.26 6.57
N SER A 43 16.21 5.28 5.63
CA SER A 43 16.29 6.13 4.43
C SER A 43 16.31 7.62 4.76
N SER A 44 15.59 8.06 5.80
CA SER A 44 15.65 9.45 6.30
C SER A 44 17.05 9.83 6.75
N VAL A 45 17.70 8.96 7.53
CA VAL A 45 19.06 9.19 8.02
C VAL A 45 20.06 9.22 6.87
N ILE A 46 19.95 8.31 5.91
CA ILE A 46 20.82 8.31 4.72
C ILE A 46 20.64 9.62 3.93
N ARG A 47 19.39 10.09 3.76
CA ARG A 47 19.11 11.37 3.09
C ARG A 47 19.73 12.54 3.82
N PHE A 48 19.58 12.59 5.14
CA PHE A 48 20.17 13.64 5.98
C PHE A 48 21.70 13.68 5.82
N LEU A 49 22.37 12.53 5.95
CA LEU A 49 23.82 12.44 5.82
C LEU A 49 24.33 12.69 4.38
N PHE A 50 23.51 12.37 3.38
CA PHE A 50 23.78 12.72 1.98
C PHE A 50 23.77 14.24 1.78
N LEU A 51 22.79 14.95 2.38
CA LEU A 51 22.72 16.42 2.33
C LEU A 51 23.88 17.08 3.09
N GLU A 52 24.37 16.46 4.17
CA GLU A 52 25.63 16.84 4.86
C GLU A 52 26.90 16.54 4.03
N ARG A 53 26.77 16.05 2.80
CA ARG A 53 27.88 15.71 1.88
C ARG A 53 28.82 14.62 2.42
N LYS A 54 28.32 13.72 3.25
CA LYS A 54 29.13 12.61 3.79
C LYS A 54 29.38 11.52 2.76
N LEU A 55 30.53 10.87 2.89
CA LEU A 55 30.91 9.75 2.04
C LEU A 55 30.15 8.48 2.43
N ARG A 56 29.96 7.56 1.47
CA ARG A 56 29.20 6.32 1.66
C ARG A 56 29.74 5.44 2.81
N SER A 57 31.06 5.40 3.02
CA SER A 57 31.70 4.69 4.13
C SER A 57 31.34 5.31 5.49
N GLU A 58 31.45 6.63 5.61
CA GLU A 58 31.09 7.37 6.83
C GLU A 58 29.59 7.22 7.16
N ILE A 59 28.73 7.22 6.13
CA ILE A 59 27.30 6.95 6.29
C ILE A 59 27.07 5.56 6.91
N LYS A 60 27.78 4.54 6.42
CA LYS A 60 27.66 3.17 6.93
C LYS A 60 28.14 3.06 8.38
N GLU A 61 29.22 3.73 8.74
CA GLU A 61 29.74 3.77 10.11
C GLU A 61 28.77 4.46 11.07
N ARG A 62 28.22 5.63 10.68
CA ARG A 62 27.20 6.33 11.47
C ARG A 62 25.93 5.49 11.65
N LEU A 63 25.49 4.81 10.58
CA LEU A 63 24.37 3.87 10.68
C LEU A 63 24.69 2.67 11.58
N HIS A 64 25.94 2.21 11.61
CA HIS A 64 26.39 1.17 12.52
C HIS A 64 26.35 1.63 13.98
N ALA A 65 26.81 2.85 14.26
CA ALA A 65 26.76 3.43 15.60
C ALA A 65 25.32 3.57 16.14
N MET A 66 24.36 3.95 15.28
CA MET A 66 22.97 4.17 15.69
C MET A 66 22.14 2.88 15.76
N PHE A 67 22.25 2.01 14.76
CA PHE A 67 21.35 0.86 14.59
C PHE A 67 21.98 -0.48 15.00
N ARG A 68 23.30 -0.53 15.18
CA ARG A 68 24.08 -1.73 15.58
C ARG A 68 23.69 -2.97 14.78
N ASP A 69 22.95 -3.90 15.38
CA ASP A 69 22.59 -5.18 14.78
C ASP A 69 21.55 -5.04 13.65
N THR A 70 20.86 -3.90 13.59
CA THR A 70 19.85 -3.58 12.55
C THR A 70 20.38 -2.70 11.43
N THR A 71 21.70 -2.53 11.34
CA THR A 71 22.31 -1.67 10.33
C THR A 71 22.12 -2.24 8.92
N PRO A 72 21.66 -1.43 7.96
CA PRO A 72 21.45 -1.87 6.59
C PRO A 72 22.77 -2.31 5.94
N SER A 73 22.70 -3.26 5.01
CA SER A 73 23.88 -3.70 4.25
C SER A 73 24.54 -2.53 3.49
N MET A 74 25.84 -2.64 3.21
CA MET A 74 26.54 -1.63 2.41
C MET A 74 25.91 -1.46 1.01
N ALA A 75 25.37 -2.53 0.43
CA ALA A 75 24.65 -2.48 -0.85
C ALA A 75 23.39 -1.60 -0.76
N THR A 76 22.61 -1.74 0.30
CA THR A 76 21.42 -0.90 0.55
C THR A 76 21.79 0.58 0.68
N VAL A 77 22.87 0.88 1.42
CA VAL A 77 23.38 2.26 1.56
C VAL A 77 23.83 2.81 0.21
N LYS A 78 24.56 2.03 -0.60
CA LYS A 78 24.98 2.44 -1.96
C LYS A 78 23.80 2.72 -2.88
N ASN A 79 22.81 1.83 -2.90
CA ASN A 79 21.62 1.98 -3.76
C ASN A 79 20.86 3.26 -3.39
N ARG A 80 20.58 3.47 -2.10
CA ARG A 80 19.88 4.67 -1.65
C ARG A 80 20.67 5.95 -1.89
N PHE A 81 21.98 5.93 -1.63
CA PHE A 81 22.87 7.06 -1.93
C PHE A 81 22.88 7.40 -3.42
N ASN A 82 22.86 6.39 -4.30
CA ASN A 82 22.78 6.59 -5.74
C ASN A 82 21.41 7.15 -6.12
N GLU A 83 20.29 6.66 -5.57
CA GLU A 83 18.96 7.22 -5.81
C GLU A 83 18.92 8.74 -5.50
N PHE A 84 19.50 9.15 -4.37
CA PHE A 84 19.62 10.58 -4.02
C PHE A 84 20.51 11.36 -5.00
N LYS A 85 21.61 10.77 -5.49
CA LYS A 85 22.41 11.37 -6.56
C LYS A 85 21.64 11.58 -7.87
N HIS A 86 20.71 10.69 -8.19
CA HIS A 86 19.86 10.79 -9.37
C HIS A 86 18.64 11.70 -9.15
N GLY A 87 18.54 12.38 -8.00
CA GLY A 87 17.49 13.36 -7.71
C GLY A 87 16.23 12.80 -7.06
N HIS A 88 16.18 11.50 -6.73
CA HIS A 88 15.04 10.93 -6.00
C HIS A 88 15.07 11.36 -4.54
N THR A 89 14.17 12.24 -4.12
CA THR A 89 14.12 12.77 -2.74
C THR A 89 13.18 12.01 -1.81
N SER A 90 12.38 11.07 -2.32
CA SER A 90 11.45 10.29 -1.50
C SER A 90 12.20 9.53 -0.41
N VAL A 91 11.64 9.51 0.79
CA VAL A 91 12.16 8.75 1.95
C VAL A 91 11.47 7.39 2.05
N PHE A 92 10.24 7.32 1.54
CA PHE A 92 9.45 6.11 1.54
C PHE A 92 9.75 5.30 0.28
N ASP A 93 9.49 4.00 0.36
CA ASP A 93 9.43 3.17 -0.82
C ASP A 93 8.22 3.62 -1.65
N ASP A 94 8.42 3.81 -2.95
CA ASP A 94 7.28 3.98 -3.85
C ASP A 94 6.41 2.72 -3.77
N PRO A 95 5.08 2.86 -3.84
CA PRO A 95 4.19 1.71 -3.84
C PRO A 95 4.66 0.75 -4.93
N ARG A 96 5.11 -0.43 -4.51
CA ARG A 96 5.62 -1.46 -5.43
C ARG A 96 4.56 -1.65 -6.51
N PRO A 97 4.87 -1.41 -7.79
CA PRO A 97 3.91 -1.68 -8.84
C PRO A 97 3.56 -3.16 -8.72
N GLY A 98 2.33 -3.43 -8.27
CA GLY A 98 1.84 -4.79 -8.18
C GLY A 98 1.96 -5.42 -9.57
N PHE A 99 2.34 -6.69 -9.62
CA PHE A 99 2.14 -7.49 -10.83
C PHE A 99 0.63 -7.57 -11.05
N SER A 100 0.13 -6.58 -11.76
CA SER A 100 -1.21 -6.56 -12.25
C SER A 100 -1.12 -7.15 -13.64
N LYS A 101 -2.04 -8.05 -13.99
CA LYS A 101 -2.26 -8.53 -15.37
C LYS A 101 -2.72 -7.37 -16.30
N LYS A 102 -2.21 -6.15 -16.08
CA LYS A 102 -2.42 -4.94 -16.87
C LYS A 102 -1.69 -5.03 -18.21
N THR A 103 -0.81 -6.01 -18.42
CA THR A 103 -0.06 -6.13 -19.69
C THR A 103 -0.95 -6.48 -20.90
N THR A 104 -2.23 -6.88 -20.71
CA THR A 104 -3.17 -7.07 -21.84
C THR A 104 -4.26 -5.99 -21.90
N CYS A 105 -4.10 -4.83 -21.25
CA CYS A 105 -4.99 -3.70 -21.49
C CYS A 105 -4.51 -2.88 -22.68
N TYR A 106 -4.91 -3.27 -23.89
CA TYR A 106 -5.03 -2.29 -24.97
C TYR A 106 -6.05 -1.24 -24.51
N ARG A 107 -5.64 0.03 -24.38
CA ARG A 107 -6.51 1.14 -23.98
C ARG A 107 -7.83 1.14 -24.75
N GLY A 108 -7.79 0.71 -26.02
CA GLY A 108 -8.98 0.56 -26.86
C GLY A 108 -10.03 -0.42 -26.33
N ASN A 109 -9.63 -1.50 -25.67
CA ASN A 109 -10.58 -2.52 -25.18
C ASN A 109 -11.40 -2.01 -24.00
N ASN A 110 -10.78 -1.23 -23.10
CA ASN A 110 -11.51 -0.62 -21.98
C ASN A 110 -12.56 0.37 -22.48
N ASN A 111 -12.23 1.19 -23.48
CA ASN A 111 -13.18 2.12 -24.08
C ASN A 111 -14.29 1.39 -24.85
N ARG A 112 -13.97 0.28 -25.51
CA ARG A 112 -14.98 -0.55 -26.19
C ARG A 112 -15.98 -1.15 -25.20
N ILE A 113 -15.51 -1.67 -24.07
CA ILE A 113 -16.39 -2.18 -22.99
C ILE A 113 -17.25 -1.04 -22.41
N ARG A 114 -16.66 0.15 -22.16
CA ARG A 114 -17.43 1.32 -21.70
C ARG A 114 -18.56 1.66 -22.67
N ASN A 115 -18.27 1.74 -23.96
CA ASN A 115 -19.26 2.08 -24.97
C ASN A 115 -20.37 1.02 -25.08
N LEU A 116 -20.03 -0.27 -24.97
CA LEU A 116 -21.02 -1.35 -24.97
C LEU A 116 -21.98 -1.27 -23.77
N VAL A 117 -21.45 -1.00 -22.58
CA VAL A 117 -22.26 -0.90 -21.34
C VAL A 117 -23.12 0.35 -21.33
N LEU A 118 -22.60 1.47 -21.88
CA LEU A 118 -23.36 2.70 -22.04
C LEU A 118 -24.46 2.57 -23.09
N ALA A 119 -24.25 1.78 -24.15
CA ALA A 119 -25.25 1.50 -25.16
C ALA A 119 -26.34 0.55 -24.65
N ASP A 120 -25.97 -0.51 -23.92
CA ASP A 120 -26.90 -1.44 -23.30
C ASP A 120 -26.36 -1.99 -21.97
N SER A 121 -27.02 -1.59 -20.87
CA SER A 121 -26.66 -2.01 -19.52
C SER A 121 -27.15 -3.41 -19.15
N ARG A 122 -27.94 -4.07 -20.01
CA ARG A 122 -28.47 -5.42 -19.78
C ARG A 122 -27.56 -6.53 -20.30
N LEU A 123 -26.47 -6.18 -20.97
CA LEU A 123 -25.50 -7.14 -21.49
C LEU A 123 -24.86 -7.98 -20.38
N LYS A 124 -24.83 -9.29 -20.58
CA LYS A 124 -24.15 -10.21 -19.65
C LYS A 124 -22.65 -10.14 -19.84
N VAL A 125 -21.90 -10.35 -18.75
CA VAL A 125 -20.41 -10.39 -18.75
C VAL A 125 -19.86 -11.29 -19.85
N ARG A 126 -20.47 -12.46 -20.07
CA ARG A 126 -20.08 -13.42 -21.12
C ARG A 126 -20.21 -12.85 -22.54
N GLN A 127 -21.27 -12.09 -22.83
CA GLN A 127 -21.48 -11.50 -24.15
C GLN A 127 -20.45 -10.39 -24.41
N ILE A 128 -20.14 -9.58 -23.38
CA ILE A 128 -19.11 -8.54 -23.47
C ILE A 128 -17.72 -9.18 -23.65
N ALA A 129 -17.45 -10.30 -22.97
CA ALA A 129 -16.22 -11.05 -23.11
C ALA A 129 -16.04 -11.63 -24.53
N GLU A 130 -17.08 -12.24 -25.09
CA GLU A 130 -17.08 -12.78 -26.45
C GLU A 130 -16.92 -11.68 -27.51
N THR A 131 -17.60 -10.54 -27.35
CA THR A 131 -17.54 -9.42 -28.31
C THR A 131 -16.20 -8.68 -28.31
N VAL A 132 -15.52 -8.59 -27.16
CA VAL A 132 -14.23 -7.89 -27.02
C VAL A 132 -13.04 -8.86 -27.09
N GLY A 133 -13.26 -10.16 -26.95
CA GLY A 133 -12.21 -11.19 -26.96
C GLY A 133 -11.38 -11.20 -25.67
N ILE A 134 -12.01 -10.96 -24.53
CA ILE A 134 -11.34 -10.88 -23.22
C ILE A 134 -11.95 -11.90 -22.26
N SER A 135 -11.16 -12.43 -21.32
CA SER A 135 -11.66 -13.32 -20.27
C SER A 135 -12.78 -12.68 -19.43
N ASN A 136 -13.80 -13.46 -19.08
CA ASN A 136 -14.93 -13.04 -18.24
C ASN A 136 -14.49 -12.31 -16.95
N ASP A 137 -13.50 -12.85 -16.23
CA ASP A 137 -13.00 -12.27 -14.98
C ASP A 137 -12.49 -10.84 -15.16
N ARG A 138 -11.83 -10.59 -16.30
CA ARG A 138 -11.27 -9.29 -16.61
C ARG A 138 -12.36 -8.29 -16.98
N VAL A 139 -13.38 -8.73 -17.72
CA VAL A 139 -14.58 -7.90 -17.98
C VAL A 139 -15.26 -7.55 -16.67
N ALA A 140 -15.43 -8.50 -15.74
CA ALA A 140 -16.04 -8.24 -14.43
C ALA A 140 -15.24 -7.19 -13.62
N GLN A 141 -13.91 -7.25 -13.62
CA GLN A 141 -13.06 -6.24 -12.99
C GLN A 141 -13.23 -4.86 -13.66
N ILE A 142 -13.20 -4.81 -14.99
CA ILE A 142 -13.35 -3.56 -15.74
C ILE A 142 -14.74 -2.95 -15.50
N LEU A 143 -15.80 -3.77 -15.42
CA LEU A 143 -17.15 -3.30 -15.09
C LEU A 143 -17.22 -2.72 -13.67
N GLN A 144 -16.55 -3.33 -12.68
CA GLN A 144 -16.43 -2.77 -11.34
C GLN A 144 -15.71 -1.42 -11.36
N ASP A 145 -14.60 -1.31 -12.11
CA ASP A 145 -13.83 -0.07 -12.25
C ASP A 145 -14.60 1.02 -13.05
N ILE A 146 -15.47 0.66 -13.99
CA ILE A 146 -16.27 1.61 -14.79
C ILE A 146 -17.48 2.11 -14.02
N LEU A 147 -18.21 1.18 -13.38
CA LEU A 147 -19.47 1.50 -12.72
C LEU A 147 -19.24 2.07 -11.32
N ASP A 148 -18.01 1.96 -10.77
CA ASP A 148 -17.67 2.30 -9.38
C ASP A 148 -18.66 1.69 -8.37
N THR A 149 -19.36 0.62 -8.76
CA THR A 149 -20.44 0.04 -7.97
C THR A 149 -19.85 -0.93 -6.96
N LYS A 150 -19.94 -0.55 -5.68
CA LYS A 150 -19.87 -1.53 -4.59
C LYS A 150 -21.17 -2.33 -4.61
N LYS A 151 -21.07 -3.66 -4.42
CA LYS A 151 -22.23 -4.56 -4.36
C LYS A 151 -23.27 -4.03 -3.36
N LEU A 152 -24.34 -3.42 -3.85
CA LEU A 152 -25.49 -3.05 -3.04
C LEU A 152 -26.42 -4.25 -3.02
N SER A 153 -26.68 -4.82 -1.85
CA SER A 153 -27.75 -5.82 -1.70
C SER A 153 -29.08 -5.15 -2.04
N ALA A 154 -29.82 -5.69 -3.02
CA ALA A 154 -31.17 -5.23 -3.30
C ALA A 154 -32.07 -5.47 -2.08
N ARG A 155 -32.86 -4.47 -1.70
CA ARG A 155 -33.87 -4.59 -0.65
C ARG A 155 -35.07 -5.33 -1.24
N TRP A 156 -35.52 -6.40 -0.59
CA TRP A 156 -36.72 -7.13 -0.99
C TRP A 156 -37.93 -6.18 -0.98
N VAL A 157 -38.61 -6.05 -2.11
CA VAL A 157 -39.86 -5.30 -2.24
C VAL A 157 -41.00 -6.32 -2.33
N PRO A 158 -41.94 -6.37 -1.37
CA PRO A 158 -43.12 -7.22 -1.48
C PRO A 158 -43.98 -6.78 -2.68
N SER A 159 -44.29 -7.72 -3.56
CA SER A 159 -45.22 -7.50 -4.67
C SER A 159 -46.65 -7.55 -4.11
N PHE A 160 -47.27 -6.39 -3.88
CA PHE A 160 -48.71 -6.33 -3.67
C PHE A 160 -49.39 -6.37 -5.04
N ALA A 161 -49.97 -7.51 -5.37
CA ALA A 161 -50.89 -7.64 -6.49
C ALA A 161 -52.19 -6.88 -6.15
N GLN A 162 -52.50 -5.81 -6.87
CA GLN A 162 -53.85 -5.27 -6.88
C GLN A 162 -54.71 -6.21 -7.75
N SER A 163 -55.29 -7.22 -7.12
CA SER A 163 -56.40 -7.97 -7.70
C SER A 163 -57.58 -7.03 -7.92
N GLY A 164 -58.08 -7.00 -9.15
CA GLY A 164 -59.01 -6.00 -9.66
C GLY A 164 -60.26 -5.79 -8.82
N GLN A 165 -60.65 -4.52 -8.68
CA GLN A 165 -62.03 -4.19 -8.38
C GLN A 165 -62.81 -4.18 -9.70
N GLN A 166 -63.57 -5.26 -9.92
CA GLN A 166 -64.66 -5.23 -10.89
C GLN A 166 -65.68 -4.20 -10.44
N ALA A 167 -65.99 -3.26 -11.33
CA ALA A 167 -67.17 -2.43 -11.22
C ALA A 167 -68.41 -3.33 -11.19
N LYS A 168 -69.30 -3.09 -10.23
CA LYS A 168 -70.68 -3.63 -10.22
C LYS A 168 -71.66 -2.46 -10.40
N PRO A 169 -72.81 -2.71 -11.04
CA PRO A 169 -73.69 -1.70 -11.64
C PRO A 169 -74.39 -0.82 -10.61
#